data_AF-A0AAD9STK9-F1
#
_entry.id   AF-A0AAD9STK9-F1
#
_cell.length_a   1.000
_cell.length_b   1.000
_cell.length_c   1.000
_cell.angle_alpha   90.00
_cell.angle_beta   90.00
_cell.angle_gamma   90.00
#
_symmetry.space_group_name_H-M   'P 1'
#
loop_
_entity.id
_entity.type
_entity.pdbx_description
1 polymer ?
#
loop_
_entity_poly.entity_id
_entity_poly.type
_entity_poly.pdbx_seq_one_letter_code
_entity_poly.pdbx_strand_id
1 'polypeptide(L)'
;MLEAIISTSLGDGDVGDDETTRSFQEYVAELVGHKASILVMTGSMGNQVALRTCLQVHLTAFSLTTAGTSTTGRAGGAATLCGALIKGVVPSNGYHLTLEDVKKNAVVTETYYDAPTRVISLANTLAGTNMPLDDIRAIS
;
A
#
# COMPACT_ATOMS: atom_id res chain seq x y z
N MET A 1 -15.14 -18.71 -14.01
CA MET A 1 -15.29 -17.34 -13.48
C MET A 1 -16.72 -16.84 -13.65
N LEU A 2 -17.24 -16.74 -14.88
CA LEU A 2 -18.61 -16.24 -15.12
C LEU A 2 -19.68 -17.00 -14.33
N GLU A 3 -19.64 -18.34 -14.34
CA GLU A 3 -20.58 -19.18 -13.56
C GLU A 3 -20.55 -18.87 -12.06
N ALA A 4 -19.35 -18.71 -11.48
CA ALA A 4 -19.18 -18.37 -10.06
C ALA A 4 -19.76 -16.98 -9.72
N ILE A 5 -19.65 -16.02 -10.64
CA ILE A 5 -20.26 -14.69 -10.48
C ILE A 5 -21.78 -14.80 -10.55
N ILE A 6 -22.33 -15.65 -11.42
CA ILE A 6 -23.78 -15.85 -11.53
C ILE A 6 -24.34 -16.53 -10.28
N SER A 7 -23.56 -17.40 -9.63
CA SER A 7 -23.98 -18.16 -8.44
C SER A 7 -23.56 -17.54 -7.10
N THR A 8 -23.02 -16.32 -7.08
CA THR A 8 -22.56 -15.65 -5.86
C THR A 8 -23.74 -15.29 -4.94
N SER A 9 -23.46 -15.16 -3.63
CA SER A 9 -24.41 -14.50 -2.72
C SER A 9 -24.54 -13.00 -3.04
N LEU A 10 -25.68 -12.42 -2.69
CA LEU A 10 -25.98 -10.98 -2.86
C LEU A 10 -26.54 -10.41 -1.55
N GLY A 11 -25.77 -10.56 -0.46
CA GLY A 11 -26.09 -10.00 0.84
C GLY A 11 -25.67 -8.53 0.99
N ASP A 12 -25.97 -7.95 2.15
CA ASP A 12 -25.56 -6.59 2.48
C ASP A 12 -24.12 -6.56 3.01
N GLY A 13 -23.23 -5.88 2.28
CA GLY A 13 -21.82 -5.75 2.63
C GLY A 13 -21.55 -4.79 3.79
N ASP A 14 -22.43 -3.82 4.06
CA ASP A 14 -22.25 -2.85 5.15
C ASP A 14 -22.55 -3.49 6.51
N VAL A 15 -23.51 -4.43 6.54
CA VAL A 15 -23.85 -5.22 7.73
C VAL A 15 -22.95 -6.45 7.89
N GLY A 16 -22.33 -6.90 6.79
CA GLY A 16 -21.45 -8.07 6.77
C GLY A 16 -22.19 -9.40 6.55
N ASP A 17 -23.39 -9.35 5.99
CA ASP A 17 -24.27 -10.50 5.77
C ASP A 17 -24.00 -11.22 4.43
N ASP A 18 -23.13 -10.68 3.58
CA ASP A 18 -22.74 -11.34 2.32
C ASP A 18 -21.71 -12.46 2.53
N GLU A 19 -22.15 -13.72 2.40
CA GLU A 19 -21.34 -14.91 2.65
C GLU A 19 -20.12 -15.02 1.70
N THR A 20 -20.29 -14.71 0.42
CA THR A 20 -19.21 -14.81 -0.57
C THR A 20 -18.11 -13.78 -0.28
N THR A 21 -18.49 -12.54 0.05
CA THR A 21 -17.55 -11.49 0.43
C THR A 21 -16.82 -11.84 1.73
N ARG A 22 -17.55 -12.28 2.76
CA ARG A 22 -16.97 -12.64 4.06
C ARG A 22 -15.99 -13.80 3.94
N SER A 23 -16.39 -14.89 3.29
CA SER A 23 -15.54 -16.07 3.11
C SER A 23 -14.30 -15.77 2.25
N PHE A 24 -14.43 -14.93 1.22
CA PHE A 24 -13.29 -14.47 0.43
C PHE A 24 -12.30 -13.64 1.27
N GLN A 25 -12.81 -12.72 2.10
CA GLN A 25 -11.96 -11.91 2.98
C GLN A 25 -11.25 -12.76 4.05
N GLU A 26 -11.94 -13.75 4.63
CA GLU A 26 -11.36 -14.71 5.59
C GLU A 26 -10.25 -15.53 4.92
N TYR A 27 -10.52 -16.10 3.75
CA TYR A 27 -9.53 -16.85 2.97
C TYR A 27 -8.29 -16.02 2.63
N VAL A 28 -8.47 -14.78 2.16
CA VAL A 28 -7.34 -13.90 1.81
C VAL A 28 -6.53 -13.55 3.06
N ALA A 29 -7.18 -13.27 4.19
CA ALA A 29 -6.51 -12.97 5.45
C ALA A 29 -5.63 -14.15 5.92
N GLU A 30 -6.16 -15.37 5.84
CA GLU A 30 -5.42 -16.60 6.16
C GLU A 30 -4.24 -16.82 5.20
N LEU A 31 -4.47 -16.68 3.90
CA LEU A 31 -3.46 -16.90 2.85
C LEU A 31 -2.22 -16.02 3.03
N VAL A 32 -2.40 -14.77 3.45
CA VAL A 32 -1.31 -13.81 3.64
C VAL A 32 -0.83 -13.71 5.09
N GLY A 33 -1.44 -14.45 6.02
CA GLY A 33 -1.07 -14.43 7.44
C GLY A 33 -1.44 -13.14 8.18
N HIS A 34 -2.53 -12.48 7.80
CA HIS A 34 -3.05 -11.28 8.47
C HIS A 34 -4.33 -11.58 9.26
N LYS A 35 -4.64 -10.73 10.25
CA LYS A 35 -5.82 -10.91 11.13
C LYS A 35 -7.16 -10.67 10.42
N ALA A 36 -7.15 -9.86 9.37
CA ALA A 36 -8.34 -9.48 8.60
C ALA A 36 -7.93 -9.03 7.20
N SER A 37 -8.88 -9.06 6.27
CA SER A 37 -8.78 -8.42 4.96
C SER A 37 -10.11 -7.75 4.60
N ILE A 38 -10.08 -6.86 3.62
CA ILE A 38 -11.26 -6.13 3.14
C ILE A 38 -11.28 -6.10 1.62
N LEU A 39 -12.42 -6.44 1.02
CA LEU A 39 -12.63 -6.32 -0.41
C LEU A 39 -12.93 -4.85 -0.76
N VAL A 40 -12.26 -4.35 -1.78
CA VAL A 40 -12.43 -2.98 -2.28
C VAL A 40 -12.60 -2.98 -3.79
N MET A 41 -13.24 -1.95 -4.32
CA MET A 41 -13.65 -1.91 -5.73
C MET A 41 -12.48 -1.84 -6.73
N THR A 42 -11.34 -1.31 -6.31
CA THR A 42 -10.16 -1.15 -7.17
C THR A 42 -8.86 -1.25 -6.38
N GLY A 43 -7.77 -1.61 -7.05
CA GLY A 43 -6.43 -1.53 -6.46
C GLY A 43 -6.03 -0.10 -6.06
N SER A 44 -6.53 0.93 -6.76
CA SER A 44 -6.36 2.33 -6.33
C SER A 44 -6.96 2.54 -4.94
N MET A 45 -8.20 2.09 -4.74
CA MET A 45 -8.91 2.23 -3.47
C MET A 45 -8.19 1.47 -2.35
N GLY A 46 -7.71 0.25 -2.62
CA GLY A 46 -6.95 -0.54 -1.65
C GLY A 46 -5.70 0.17 -1.16
N ASN A 47 -4.88 0.70 -2.07
CA ASN A 47 -3.68 1.47 -1.70
C ASN A 47 -4.04 2.72 -0.87
N GLN A 48 -5.13 3.40 -1.22
CA GLN A 48 -5.57 4.60 -0.53
C GLN A 48 -6.10 4.31 0.87
N VAL A 49 -6.87 3.25 1.04
CA VAL A 49 -7.34 2.78 2.36
C VAL A 49 -6.15 2.34 3.22
N ALA A 50 -5.17 1.62 2.64
CA ALA A 50 -3.97 1.21 3.33
C ALA A 50 -3.16 2.43 3.82
N LEU A 51 -2.89 3.39 2.94
CA LEU A 51 -2.20 4.63 3.31
C LEU A 51 -2.97 5.41 4.36
N ARG A 52 -4.28 5.59 4.21
CA ARG A 52 -5.09 6.32 5.20
C ARG A 52 -5.05 5.65 6.58
N THR A 53 -5.07 4.31 6.60
CA THR A 53 -4.99 3.52 7.84
C THR A 53 -3.63 3.66 8.52
N CYS A 54 -2.53 3.66 7.75
CA CYS A 54 -1.18 3.83 8.30
C CYS A 54 -0.89 5.28 8.73
N LEU A 55 -1.49 6.28 8.07
CA LEU A 55 -1.15 7.69 8.21
C LEU A 55 -2.17 8.47 9.06
N GLN A 56 -2.54 7.90 10.22
CA GLN A 56 -3.64 8.37 11.09
C GLN A 56 -3.57 9.87 11.53
N VAL A 57 -2.47 10.58 11.26
CA VAL A 57 -2.26 11.98 11.65
C VAL A 57 -2.10 12.88 10.43
N HIS A 58 -2.73 14.06 10.48
CA HIS A 58 -2.77 15.09 9.43
C HIS A 58 -1.43 15.76 9.07
N LEU A 59 -0.31 15.32 9.66
CA LEU A 59 0.98 15.99 9.50
C LEU A 59 1.97 15.07 8.80
N THR A 60 2.14 15.39 7.51
CA THR A 60 3.37 15.17 6.74
C THR A 60 3.95 13.77 6.87
N ALA A 61 3.08 12.77 6.77
CA ALA A 61 3.55 11.42 6.63
C ALA A 61 4.17 11.23 5.24
N PHE A 62 5.42 10.82 5.26
CA PHE A 62 6.17 10.54 4.04
C PHE A 62 5.86 9.14 3.53
N SER A 63 5.51 9.05 2.25
CA SER A 63 5.54 7.78 1.50
C SER A 63 6.78 7.76 0.63
N LEU A 64 7.68 6.81 0.91
CA LEU A 64 8.83 6.54 0.07
C LEU A 64 8.49 5.48 -0.97
N THR A 65 8.64 5.80 -2.24
CA THR A 65 8.39 4.82 -3.31
C THR A 65 9.35 5.03 -4.49
N THR A 66 9.53 3.98 -5.29
CA THR A 66 10.33 4.05 -6.52
C THR A 66 9.66 4.99 -7.52
N ALA A 67 10.42 5.87 -8.19
CA ALA A 67 9.86 6.74 -9.22
C ALA A 67 9.14 5.92 -10.32
N GLY A 68 7.86 6.25 -10.58
CA GLY A 68 7.03 5.56 -11.59
C GLY A 68 6.17 4.40 -11.06
N THR A 69 6.16 4.14 -9.75
CA THR A 69 5.26 3.15 -9.14
C THR A 69 3.87 3.70 -8.85
N SER A 70 2.97 2.78 -8.51
CA SER A 70 1.53 2.98 -8.29
C SER A 70 1.15 4.08 -7.31
N THR A 71 2.02 4.55 -6.41
CA THR A 71 1.71 5.64 -5.47
C THR A 71 1.88 7.03 -6.08
N THR A 72 2.82 7.17 -7.02
CA THR A 72 3.03 8.44 -7.76
C THR A 72 2.02 8.65 -8.89
N GLY A 73 1.49 7.55 -9.46
CA GLY A 73 0.59 7.57 -10.63
C GLY A 73 -0.91 7.59 -10.35
N ARG A 74 -1.38 7.89 -9.13
CA ARG A 74 -2.83 7.81 -8.77
C ARG A 74 -3.46 9.19 -8.55
N ALA A 75 -3.19 10.10 -9.48
CA ALA A 75 -3.74 11.46 -9.50
C ALA A 75 -3.55 12.26 -8.20
N GLY A 76 -2.47 11.99 -7.44
CA GLY A 76 -2.19 12.69 -6.19
C GLY A 76 -3.07 12.28 -5.00
N GLY A 77 -3.78 11.14 -5.08
CA GLY A 77 -4.72 10.72 -4.04
C GLY A 77 -4.12 10.66 -2.63
N ALA A 78 -2.87 10.22 -2.45
CA ALA A 78 -2.27 10.17 -1.11
C ALA A 78 -2.12 11.58 -0.49
N ALA A 79 -1.80 12.59 -1.31
CA ALA A 79 -1.74 13.97 -0.85
C ALA A 79 -3.13 14.51 -0.53
N THR A 80 -4.08 14.39 -1.47
CA THR A 80 -5.41 15.00 -1.33
C THR A 80 -6.29 14.30 -0.28
N LEU A 81 -6.26 12.97 -0.19
CA LEU A 81 -7.14 12.20 0.68
C LEU A 81 -6.50 11.83 2.02
N CYS A 82 -5.16 11.73 2.08
CA CYS A 82 -4.46 11.34 3.30
C CYS A 82 -3.66 12.49 3.94
N GLY A 83 -3.47 13.63 3.26
CA GLY A 83 -2.58 14.70 3.73
C GLY A 83 -1.10 14.28 3.73
N ALA A 84 -0.75 13.29 2.93
CA ALA A 84 0.59 12.71 2.91
C ALA A 84 1.51 13.42 1.91
N LEU A 85 2.74 13.69 2.33
CA LEU A 85 3.79 14.13 1.42
C LEU A 85 4.41 12.90 0.74
N ILE A 86 4.41 12.84 -0.58
CA ILE A 86 5.07 11.77 -1.31
C ILE A 86 6.49 12.21 -1.68
N LYS A 87 7.49 11.40 -1.37
CA LYS A 87 8.85 11.56 -1.91
C LYS A 87 9.17 10.35 -2.77
N GLY A 88 9.16 10.58 -4.08
CA GLY A 88 9.71 9.64 -5.04
C GLY A 88 11.22 9.55 -4.87
N VAL A 89 11.75 8.33 -4.80
CA VAL A 89 13.19 8.07 -4.83
C VAL A 89 13.54 7.29 -6.07
N VAL A 90 14.61 7.72 -6.72
CA VAL A 90 15.25 6.98 -7.80
C VAL A 90 16.19 5.97 -7.16
N PRO A 91 15.98 4.66 -7.36
CA PRO A 91 16.87 3.64 -6.83
C PRO A 91 18.30 3.82 -7.33
N SER A 92 19.29 3.69 -6.45
CA SER A 92 20.70 3.82 -6.83
C SER A 92 21.17 2.74 -7.80
N ASN A 93 20.55 1.56 -7.74
CA ASN A 93 20.81 0.45 -8.66
C ASN A 93 20.03 0.54 -9.99
N GLY A 94 19.21 1.57 -10.18
CA GLY A 94 18.37 1.76 -11.37
C GLY A 94 17.23 0.75 -11.52
N TYR A 95 16.94 -0.06 -10.49
CA TYR A 95 16.02 -1.19 -10.56
C TYR A 95 14.91 -1.13 -9.51
N HIS A 96 15.24 -1.28 -8.23
CA HIS A 96 14.29 -1.31 -7.12
C HIS A 96 14.87 -0.64 -5.88
N LEU A 97 14.00 -0.10 -5.04
CA LEU A 97 14.40 0.56 -3.80
C LEU A 97 15.16 -0.40 -2.88
N THR A 98 16.38 -0.02 -2.48
CA THR A 98 17.21 -0.79 -1.54
C THR A 98 17.14 -0.20 -0.13
N LEU A 99 17.57 -0.95 0.88
CA LEU A 99 17.68 -0.44 2.25
C LEU A 99 18.56 0.81 2.35
N GLU A 100 19.65 0.87 1.59
CA GLU A 100 20.55 2.03 1.60
C GLU A 100 19.88 3.27 0.97
N ASP A 101 19.07 3.08 -0.08
CA ASP A 101 18.25 4.15 -0.63
C ASP A 101 17.22 4.65 0.39
N VAL A 102 16.60 3.74 1.15
CA VAL A 102 15.68 4.09 2.23
C VAL A 102 16.38 4.92 3.30
N LYS A 103 17.49 4.42 3.88
CA LYS A 103 18.24 5.11 4.94
C LYS A 103 18.70 6.50 4.51
N LYS A 104 19.14 6.65 3.26
CA LYS A 104 19.60 7.93 2.71
C LYS A 104 18.47 8.95 2.58
N ASN A 105 17.25 8.50 2.34
CA ASN A 105 16.13 9.39 1.96
C ASN A 105 15.06 9.55 3.04
N ALA A 106 14.97 8.61 3.97
CA ALA A 106 14.03 8.67 5.07
C ALA A 106 14.40 9.81 6.03
N VAL A 107 13.37 10.54 6.45
CA VAL A 107 13.49 11.56 7.49
C VAL A 107 13.18 10.89 8.81
N VAL A 108 14.20 10.68 9.63
CA VAL A 108 14.09 10.04 10.96
C VAL A 108 14.13 11.06 12.10
N THR A 109 14.38 12.32 11.80
CA THR A 109 14.37 13.43 12.76
C THR A 109 12.96 13.97 12.92
N GLU A 110 12.65 14.50 14.11
CA GLU A 110 11.35 15.08 14.44
C GLU A 110 11.54 16.50 15.00
N THR A 111 12.04 17.41 14.16
CA THR A 111 12.07 18.84 14.49
C THR A 111 10.80 19.55 14.00
N TYR A 112 10.62 20.82 14.38
CA TYR A 112 9.47 21.64 13.94
C TYR A 112 9.32 21.75 12.41
N TYR A 113 10.42 21.61 11.66
CA TYR A 113 10.43 21.74 10.20
C TYR A 113 10.36 20.39 9.47
N ASP A 114 10.48 19.28 10.19
CA ASP A 114 10.62 17.97 9.59
C ASP A 114 9.26 17.35 9.26
N ALA A 115 9.29 16.49 8.24
CA ALA A 115 8.20 15.61 7.85
C ALA A 115 8.67 14.15 8.05
N PRO A 116 8.53 13.59 9.25
CA PRO A 116 9.08 12.28 9.56
C PRO A 116 8.50 11.19 8.66
N THR A 117 9.35 10.24 8.27
CA THR A 117 8.91 9.11 7.46
C THR A 117 8.11 8.13 8.28
N ARG A 118 6.89 7.84 7.83
CA ARG A 118 5.95 6.94 8.51
C ARG A 118 5.66 5.66 7.72
N VAL A 119 5.71 5.73 6.39
CA VAL A 119 5.40 4.59 5.52
C VAL A 119 6.41 4.50 4.38
N ILE A 120 6.90 3.29 4.15
CA ILE A 120 7.67 2.95 2.95
C ILE A 120 6.75 2.07 2.10
N SER A 121 6.50 2.48 0.86
CA SER A 121 5.60 1.79 -0.06
C SER A 121 6.41 1.09 -1.14
N LEU A 122 6.48 -0.24 -1.01
CA LEU A 122 7.09 -1.14 -1.99
C LEU A 122 6.03 -1.63 -2.98
N ALA A 123 6.46 -1.96 -4.19
CA ALA A 123 5.59 -2.53 -5.22
C ALA A 123 6.20 -3.85 -5.70
N ASN A 124 5.35 -4.88 -5.79
CA ASN A 124 5.73 -6.17 -6.35
C ASN A 124 4.51 -6.77 -7.09
N THR A 125 4.56 -7.00 -8.40
CA THR A 125 5.71 -6.81 -9.31
C THR A 125 5.99 -5.33 -9.62
N LEU A 126 7.24 -5.03 -10.02
CA LEU A 126 7.70 -3.73 -10.50
C LEU A 126 7.63 -3.71 -12.03
N ALA A 127 6.45 -3.35 -12.57
CA ALA A 127 6.20 -3.30 -14.01
C ALA A 127 6.61 -4.60 -14.75
N GLY A 128 6.27 -5.76 -14.16
CA GLY A 128 6.58 -7.07 -14.72
C GLY A 128 7.90 -7.69 -14.24
N THR A 129 8.65 -7.00 -13.38
CA THR A 129 9.88 -7.54 -12.77
C THR A 129 9.68 -7.81 -11.27
N ASN A 130 10.51 -8.67 -10.67
CA ASN A 130 10.36 -9.08 -9.27
C ASN A 130 11.37 -8.37 -8.37
N MET A 131 10.88 -7.70 -7.34
CA MET A 131 11.77 -7.20 -6.29
C MET A 131 12.35 -8.39 -5.50
N PRO A 132 13.68 -8.49 -5.31
CA PRO A 132 14.30 -9.57 -4.55
C PRO A 132 13.76 -9.63 -3.13
N LEU A 133 13.39 -10.84 -2.67
CA LEU A 133 12.81 -11.03 -1.33
C LEU A 133 13.76 -10.61 -0.21
N ASP A 134 15.07 -10.85 -0.39
CA ASP A 134 16.07 -10.47 0.60
C ASP A 134 16.15 -8.94 0.77
N ASP A 135 15.96 -8.18 -0.31
CA ASP A 135 15.92 -6.71 -0.25
C ASP A 135 14.61 -6.21 0.39
N ILE A 136 13.47 -6.86 0.14
CA ILE A 136 12.21 -6.55 0.83
C ILE A 136 12.38 -6.78 2.34
N ARG A 137 12.97 -7.90 2.73
CA ARG A 137 13.22 -8.24 4.15
C ARG A 137 14.21 -7.29 4.80
N ALA A 138 15.20 -6.80 4.07
CA ALA A 138 16.16 -5.84 4.60
C ALA A 138 15.53 -4.49 4.94
N ILE A 139 14.41 -4.12 4.29
CA ILE A 139 13.66 -2.88 4.54
C ILE A 139 12.64 -3.03 5.69
N SER A 140 12.15 -4.25 5.93
CA SER A 140 11.07 -4.55 6.88
C SER A 140 11.49 -4.59 8.34
#